data_AF-A0A5K1BIB7-F1
#
_entry.id   AF-A0A5K1BIB7-F1
#
_cell.length_a   1.000
_cell.length_b   1.000
_cell.length_c   1.000
_cell.angle_alpha   90.00
_cell.angle_beta   90.00
_cell.angle_gamma   90.00
#
_symmetry.space_group_name_H-M   'P 1'
#
loop_
_entity.id
_entity.type
_entity.pdbx_description
1 polymer ?
#
loop_
_entity_poly.entity_id
_entity_poly.type
_entity_poly.pdbx_seq_one_letter_code
_entity_poly.pdbx_strand_id
1 'polypeptide(L)' 'KLDGENARIADYFDVIAGTSTGGLVTAMLTAPGADNRPLYAAKDIIPFYLENCPKIFPQP' A
#
# COMPACT_ATOMS: atom_id res chain seq x y z
N LYS A 1 -19.97 10.36 -1.79
CA LYS A 1 -18.59 10.38 -2.33
C LYS A 1 -18.66 9.98 -3.79
N LEU A 2 -17.92 10.65 -4.68
CA LEU A 2 -18.03 10.46 -6.14
C LEU A 2 -17.61 9.05 -6.60
N ASP A 3 -16.56 8.47 -6.00
CA ASP A 3 -15.90 7.26 -6.56
C ASP A 3 -16.14 5.96 -5.76
N GLY A 4 -17.00 6.00 -4.74
CA GLY A 4 -17.28 4.86 -3.86
C GLY A 4 -16.16 4.52 -2.87
N GLU A 5 -16.38 3.51 -2.03
CA GLU A 5 -15.43 3.08 -0.99
C GLU A 5 -14.29 2.20 -1.53
N ASN A 6 -14.49 1.65 -2.73
CA ASN A 6 -13.55 0.74 -3.37
C ASN A 6 -12.52 1.44 -4.24
N ALA A 7 -12.59 2.76 -4.43
CA ALA A 7 -11.56 3.52 -5.14
C ALA A 7 -10.17 3.34 -4.50
N ARG A 8 -9.15 3.25 -5.33
CA ARG A 8 -7.74 3.05 -4.94
C ARG A 8 -6.85 4.03 -5.70
N ILE A 9 -5.66 4.29 -5.15
CA ILE A 9 -4.68 5.19 -5.79
C ILE A 9 -4.34 4.69 -7.21
N ALA A 10 -4.18 3.38 -7.39
CA ALA A 10 -3.88 2.79 -8.70
C ALA A 10 -4.98 2.99 -9.77
N ASP A 11 -6.19 3.43 -9.40
CA ASP A 11 -7.26 3.72 -10.37
C ASP A 11 -7.05 5.05 -11.10
N TYR A 12 -6.18 5.92 -10.56
CA TYR A 12 -6.01 7.30 -11.01
C TYR A 12 -4.62 7.61 -11.57
N PHE A 13 -3.64 6.74 -11.31
CA PHE A 13 -2.24 6.98 -11.66
C PHE A 13 -1.76 5.89 -12.61
N ASP A 14 -1.38 6.29 -13.83
CA ASP A 14 -0.81 5.38 -14.83
C ASP A 14 0.57 4.84 -14.42
N VAL A 15 1.32 5.64 -13.63
CA VAL A 15 2.67 5.30 -13.17
C VAL A 15 2.80 5.64 -11.69
N ILE A 16 3.32 4.69 -10.92
CA ILE A 16 3.63 4.85 -9.50
C ILE A 16 5.07 4.36 -9.29
N ALA A 17 5.90 5.18 -8.65
CA ALA A 17 7.30 4.87 -8.37
C ALA A 17 7.63 5.16 -6.90
N GLY A 18 8.56 4.39 -6.35
CA GLY A 18 8.99 4.54 -4.96
C GLY A 18 10.37 3.92 -4.74
N THR A 19 11.15 4.52 -3.84
CA THR A 19 12.49 4.03 -3.44
C THR A 19 12.51 3.79 -1.94
N SER A 20 13.24 2.77 -1.48
CA SER A 20 13.28 2.36 -0.06
C SER A 20 11.88 2.00 0.47
N THR A 21 11.46 2.52 1.63
CA THR A 21 10.09 2.38 2.16
C THR A 21 9.02 2.84 1.18
N GLY A 22 9.34 3.83 0.33
CA GLY A 22 8.46 4.25 -0.76
C GLY A 22 8.23 3.14 -1.79
N GLY A 23 9.24 2.31 -2.08
CA GLY A 23 9.09 1.18 -3.00
C GLY A 23 8.22 0.06 -2.43
N LEU A 24 8.32 -0.20 -1.12
CA LEU A 24 7.40 -1.10 -0.42
C LEU A 24 5.96 -0.58 -0.48
N VAL A 25 5.76 0.72 -0.23
CA VAL A 25 4.44 1.36 -0.35
C VAL A 25 3.89 1.27 -1.77
N THR A 26 4.72 1.52 -2.79
CA THR A 26 4.34 1.34 -4.19
C THR A 26 3.85 -0.09 -4.43
N ALA A 27 4.62 -1.10 -4.04
CA ALA A 27 4.21 -2.50 -4.20
C ALA A 27 2.90 -2.82 -3.48
N MET A 28 2.70 -2.34 -2.25
CA MET A 28 1.45 -2.54 -1.50
C MET A 28 0.23 -1.94 -2.21
N LEU A 29 0.40 -0.79 -2.86
CA LEU A 29 -0.67 -0.05 -3.54
C LEU A 29 -0.94 -0.51 -4.98
N THR A 30 -0.07 -1.34 -5.57
CA THR A 30 -0.19 -1.75 -6.98
C THR A 30 -0.22 -3.27 -7.19
N ALA A 31 0.22 -4.07 -6.23
CA ALA A 31 0.18 -5.52 -6.34
C ALA A 31 -1.28 -6.02 -6.38
N PRO A 32 -1.66 -6.86 -7.37
CA PRO A 32 -3.02 -7.36 -7.47
C PRO A 32 -3.32 -8.42 -6.39
N GLY A 33 -4.48 -8.30 -5.76
CA GLY A 33 -5.09 -9.30 -4.90
C GLY A 33 -5.94 -10.31 -5.68
N ALA A 34 -6.70 -11.15 -4.96
CA ALA A 34 -7.53 -12.21 -5.55
C ALA A 34 -8.67 -11.70 -6.45
N ASP A 35 -9.13 -10.47 -6.22
CA ASP A 35 -10.14 -9.77 -7.01
C ASP A 35 -9.52 -8.88 -8.10
N ASN A 36 -8.21 -9.01 -8.35
CA ASN A 36 -7.43 -8.19 -9.26
C ASN A 36 -7.45 -6.68 -8.93
N ARG A 37 -7.77 -6.32 -7.68
CA ARG A 37 -7.64 -4.96 -7.13
C ARG A 37 -6.33 -4.86 -6.33
N PRO A 38 -5.81 -3.65 -6.06
CA PRO A 38 -4.70 -3.48 -5.13
C PRO A 38 -4.91 -4.19 -3.79
N LEU A 39 -3.92 -4.99 -3.39
CA LEU A 39 -3.95 -5.82 -2.19
C LEU A 39 -4.14 -5.00 -0.90
N TYR A 40 -3.63 -3.77 -0.87
CA TYR A 40 -3.80 -2.84 0.24
C TYR A 40 -4.48 -1.55 -0.21
N ALA A 41 -5.31 -0.97 0.66
CA ALA A 41 -5.73 0.41 0.55
C ALA A 41 -4.70 1.34 1.23
N ALA A 42 -4.70 2.62 0.86
CA ALA A 42 -3.77 3.59 1.44
C ALA A 42 -3.87 3.69 2.97
N LYS A 43 -5.07 3.49 3.52
CA LYS A 43 -5.32 3.48 4.97
C LYS A 43 -4.65 2.32 5.70
N ASP A 44 -4.29 1.25 5.00
CA ASP A 44 -3.72 0.03 5.58
C ASP A 44 -2.19 0.12 5.73
N ILE A 45 -1.54 1.10 5.10
CA ILE A 45 -0.08 1.27 5.12
C ILE A 45 0.42 1.59 6.54
N ILE A 46 -0.25 2.48 7.26
CA ILE A 46 0.16 2.85 8.63
C ILE A 46 0.02 1.64 9.58
N PRO A 47 -1.14 0.94 9.64
CA PRO A 47 -1.26 -0.29 10.41
C PRO A 47 -0.18 -1.32 10.09
N PHE A 48 0.14 -1.52 8.80
CA PHE A 48 1.19 -2.44 8.37
C PHE A 48 2.54 -2.10 9.01
N TYR A 49 2.96 -0.83 8.97
CA TYR A 49 4.24 -0.44 9.57
C TYR A 49 4.19 -0.50 11.10
N LEU A 50 3.08 -0.13 11.74
CA LEU A 50 2.97 -0.26 13.20
C LEU A 50 3.12 -1.71 13.67
N GLU A 51 2.57 -2.67 12.93
CA GLU A 51 2.70 -4.09 13.23
C GLU A 51 4.09 -4.65 12.90
N ASN A 52 4.66 -4.25 11.75
CA ASN A 52 5.86 -4.91 11.21
C ASN A 52 7.17 -4.19 11.52
N CYS A 53 7.17 -2.89 11.82
CA CYS A 53 8.39 -2.15 12.15
C CYS A 53 9.23 -2.78 13.27
N PRO A 54 8.65 -3.28 14.38
CA PRO A 54 9.46 -3.95 15.42
C PRO A 54 10.14 -5.23 14.93
N LYS A 55 9.59 -5.88 13.89
CA LYS A 55 10.16 -7.09 13.27
C LYS A 55 11.21 -6.73 12.21
N ILE A 56 10.99 -5.65 11.46
CA ILE A 56 11.90 -5.15 10.43
C ILE A 56 13.13 -4.47 11.06
N PHE A 57 12.92 -3.71 12.14
CA PHE A 57 13.92 -2.96 12.88
C PHE A 57 13.87 -3.32 14.37
N PRO A 58 14.29 -4.56 14.73
CA PRO A 58 14.31 -4.97 16.12
C PRO A 58 15.17 -4.01 16.95
N GLN A 59 14.62 -3.53 18.06
CA GLN A 59 15.36 -2.71 19.02
C GLN A 59 16.21 -3.64 19.92
N PRO A 60 17.45 -3.24 20.25
CA PRO A 60 18.32 -4.01 21.15
C PRO A 60 17.80 -4.05 22.59
#